data_AF-A0A8T5V085-F1
#
_entry.id   AF-A0A8T5V085-F1
#
_cell.length_a   1.000
_cell.length_b   1.000
_cell.length_c   1.000
_cell.angle_alpha   90.00
_cell.angle_beta   90.00
_cell.angle_gamma   90.00
#
_symmetry.space_group_name_H-M   'P 1'
#
loop_
_entity.id
_entity.type
_entity.pdbx_description
1 polymer ?
#
loop_
_entity_poly.entity_id
_entity_poly.type
_entity_poly.pdbx_seq_one_letter_code
_entity_poly.pdbx_strand_id
1 'polypeptide(L)'
;MFKYLVIWMFIKRGGGKIKRKLLLSVLLLFGMALLLNVNAVAATNGTTDNTIPEVTSIDPVDKAVVTNDKIIGVQFSEPVKYGNQWIELKNSYGQIKPIMKTISGNTLTITPKAPLAEGLTYNLILHTGSVKDLSGNSLSLYKSSLTVSRLSLAQMKDGISRAQNFYYSNNRLPTYVSYDTSKINITEFQKIIATQGLKINTSTQSTPKTIRVLIYNGKGAITSCVTGMKNALNSANINNLAHGYKFTYASSGIITPSVLTKYDLLVMPGGSSGRIYINSISSSAIKNFVYSGHGYLGICAGAYSGSQYVGGSGISYNGWGITPHVSSKVFNHEGNLLVSMTSSATQLLGSSGTLTLAHYNGPAMYGSGFTRFANYASGTNTGYAAIVGDTYGSGRSVLSGPHPELTPENPTLVAKLILWAVNVENTPTNTITPSQIGTAAKTVRAYYENNDKLPMYVTISGQQITMPGFLYLLTSSVINVNSGSSAAIALKTVGAPTAPKGTFSHGNLLKTEYIKIAENIRSYINTYKRAPNFIATSLGNIRYDSVIYMYSKLMNFYSTNQRLPNYVAI
;
A
#
# COMPACT_ATOMS: atom_id res chain seq x y z
N MET A 1 -44.23 44.74 0.07
CA MET A 1 -43.94 45.77 -0.95
C MET A 1 -42.43 45.99 -0.94
N PHE A 2 -41.77 45.90 -2.11
CA PHE A 2 -40.32 46.00 -2.40
C PHE A 2 -39.43 44.81 -1.96
N LYS A 3 -39.11 43.84 -2.85
CA LYS A 3 -38.15 43.79 -4.01
C LYS A 3 -36.71 43.46 -3.57
N TYR A 4 -36.17 42.33 -4.05
CA TYR A 4 -34.85 42.15 -4.71
C TYR A 4 -34.75 40.65 -5.12
N LEU A 5 -35.14 40.28 -6.34
CA LEU A 5 -34.42 40.34 -7.63
C LEU A 5 -33.62 39.04 -7.90
N VAL A 6 -34.17 38.25 -8.82
CA VAL A 6 -33.58 37.11 -9.52
C VAL A 6 -32.43 37.58 -10.41
N ILE A 7 -31.27 36.91 -10.38
CA ILE A 7 -30.30 36.95 -11.48
C ILE A 7 -29.79 35.53 -11.78
N TRP A 8 -30.08 35.08 -12.99
CA TRP A 8 -29.51 33.93 -13.69
C TRP A 8 -28.76 34.46 -14.94
N MET A 9 -27.62 33.83 -15.29
CA MET A 9 -26.78 33.99 -16.50
C MET A 9 -25.95 35.30 -16.61
N PHE A 10 -24.62 35.28 -16.83
CA PHE A 10 -23.88 34.71 -17.96
C PHE A 10 -22.52 34.07 -17.55
N ILE A 11 -22.17 32.93 -18.16
CA ILE A 11 -20.76 32.53 -18.39
C ILE A 11 -20.62 32.22 -19.88
N LYS A 12 -19.98 33.14 -20.63
CA LYS A 12 -19.32 32.84 -21.91
C LYS A 12 -17.80 32.86 -21.67
N ARG A 13 -17.15 31.78 -22.12
CA ARG A 13 -15.74 31.59 -22.48
C ARG A 13 -14.67 32.46 -21.77
N GLY A 14 -13.90 31.79 -20.91
CA GLY A 14 -12.59 32.24 -20.44
C GLY A 14 -12.04 31.26 -19.41
N GLY A 15 -11.06 30.44 -19.80
CA GLY A 15 -10.50 29.38 -18.96
C GLY A 15 -9.77 29.94 -17.74
N GLY A 16 -10.20 29.50 -16.55
CA GLY A 16 -9.51 29.74 -15.29
C GLY A 16 -10.13 28.92 -14.17
N LYS A 17 -9.50 27.80 -13.80
CA LYS A 17 -9.92 26.92 -12.71
C LYS A 17 -9.84 27.65 -11.36
N ILE A 18 -10.92 28.26 -10.90
CA ILE A 18 -11.05 28.68 -9.50
C ILE A 18 -11.35 27.42 -8.67
N LYS A 19 -10.44 27.07 -7.76
CA LYS A 19 -10.52 25.87 -6.91
C LYS A 19 -11.74 25.92 -5.98
N ARG A 20 -12.76 25.10 -6.25
CA ARG A 20 -13.90 24.78 -5.36
C ARG A 20 -13.52 24.13 -4.00
N LYS A 21 -12.23 24.07 -3.64
CA LYS A 21 -11.70 23.42 -2.43
C LYS A 21 -11.94 24.19 -1.13
N LEU A 22 -12.66 25.30 -1.18
CA LEU A 22 -12.70 26.26 -0.07
C LEU A 22 -14.06 26.39 0.63
N LEU A 23 -15.13 25.81 0.07
CA LEU A 23 -16.46 25.83 0.69
C LEU A 23 -16.80 24.56 1.49
N LEU A 24 -16.15 23.43 1.23
CA LEU A 24 -16.52 22.13 1.82
C LEU A 24 -15.73 21.76 3.08
N SER A 25 -14.67 22.49 3.41
CA SER A 25 -13.87 22.27 4.64
C SER A 25 -14.60 22.73 5.92
N VAL A 26 -15.67 23.51 5.77
CA VAL A 26 -16.41 24.16 6.88
C VAL A 26 -17.47 23.22 7.49
N LEU A 27 -17.91 22.18 6.76
CA LEU A 27 -18.99 21.28 7.20
C LEU A 27 -18.53 20.01 7.92
N LEU A 28 -17.22 19.78 8.06
CA LEU A 28 -16.65 18.48 8.43
C LEU A 28 -15.92 18.45 9.77
N LEU A 29 -15.98 19.52 10.57
CA LEU A 29 -15.24 19.61 11.84
C LEU A 29 -16.08 19.41 13.11
N PHE A 30 -17.41 19.57 13.11
CA PHE A 30 -18.20 19.36 14.32
C PHE A 30 -19.60 18.82 14.00
N GLY A 31 -19.73 17.50 13.97
CA GLY A 31 -21.00 16.80 13.87
C GLY A 31 -21.34 16.08 15.16
N MET A 32 -21.83 16.81 16.16
CA MET A 32 -22.78 16.25 17.14
C MET A 32 -23.45 17.37 17.95
N ALA A 33 -24.66 17.77 17.53
CA ALA A 33 -25.79 18.13 18.39
C ALA A 33 -26.91 18.73 17.53
N LEU A 34 -27.92 17.92 17.19
CA LEU A 34 -29.29 18.44 17.06
C LEU A 34 -30.31 17.29 17.12
N LEU A 35 -31.12 17.25 18.19
CA LEU A 35 -32.56 17.53 18.17
C LEU A 35 -33.25 16.87 19.38
N LEU A 36 -33.82 17.69 20.26
CA LEU A 36 -35.22 17.53 20.64
C LEU A 36 -35.87 18.91 20.57
N ASN A 37 -36.97 18.96 19.81
CA ASN A 37 -37.80 20.11 19.54
C ASN A 37 -39.11 19.89 20.32
N VAL A 38 -39.52 20.84 21.16
CA VAL A 38 -40.93 20.93 21.57
C VAL A 38 -41.29 22.39 21.77
N ASN A 39 -42.34 22.78 21.04
CA ASN A 39 -42.97 24.09 21.12
C ASN A 39 -43.43 24.37 22.55
N ALA A 40 -42.97 25.46 23.13
CA ALA A 40 -43.69 26.18 24.17
C ALA A 40 -43.64 27.66 23.82
N VAL A 41 -44.75 28.17 23.30
CA VAL A 41 -45.04 29.60 23.31
C VAL A 41 -45.34 29.95 24.77
N ALA A 42 -44.40 30.64 25.42
CA ALA A 42 -44.65 31.39 26.64
C ALA A 42 -43.80 32.65 26.57
N ALA A 43 -44.47 33.80 26.46
CA ALA A 43 -43.85 35.09 26.69
C ALA A 43 -43.40 35.15 28.15
N THR A 44 -42.10 35.24 28.40
CA THR A 44 -41.55 35.50 29.74
C THR A 44 -40.34 36.42 29.64
N ASN A 45 -40.50 37.63 30.16
CA ASN A 45 -39.52 38.55 30.73
C ASN A 45 -38.06 38.37 30.33
N GLY A 46 -37.53 39.36 29.61
CA GLY A 46 -36.11 39.48 29.27
C GLY A 46 -35.21 39.50 30.52
N THR A 47 -34.65 38.34 30.84
CA THR A 47 -33.39 38.26 31.57
C THR A 47 -32.29 38.61 30.58
N THR A 48 -31.55 39.68 30.85
CA THR A 48 -30.35 40.02 30.07
C THR A 48 -29.34 38.90 30.24
N ASP A 49 -29.09 38.16 29.16
CA ASP A 49 -27.98 37.22 29.08
C ASP A 49 -26.68 38.02 29.12
N ASN A 50 -25.92 37.84 30.21
CA ASN A 50 -24.64 38.49 30.45
C ASN A 50 -23.49 37.47 30.42
N THR A 51 -23.71 36.23 29.97
CA THR A 51 -22.63 35.24 29.87
C THR A 51 -21.77 35.53 28.66
N ILE A 52 -20.45 35.55 28.85
CA ILE A 52 -19.50 35.83 27.76
C ILE A 52 -19.25 34.53 26.99
N PRO A 53 -19.20 34.55 25.65
CA PRO A 53 -18.81 33.37 24.89
C PRO A 53 -17.36 32.97 25.21
N GLU A 54 -17.16 31.74 25.68
CA GLU A 54 -15.85 31.19 26.03
C GLU A 54 -15.34 30.21 24.96
N VAL A 55 -14.02 30.15 24.76
CA VAL A 55 -13.42 29.12 23.89
C VAL A 55 -13.35 27.79 24.66
N THR A 56 -14.16 26.82 24.27
CA THR A 56 -14.21 25.50 24.89
C THR A 56 -13.18 24.53 24.33
N SER A 57 -12.81 24.69 23.06
CA SER A 57 -11.72 23.93 22.43
C SER A 57 -11.19 24.61 21.18
N ILE A 58 -9.99 24.19 20.76
CA ILE A 58 -9.36 24.63 19.52
C ILE A 58 -8.67 23.43 18.84
N ASP A 59 -8.81 23.33 17.51
CA ASP A 59 -8.05 22.43 16.65
C ASP A 59 -7.25 23.26 15.64
N PRO A 60 -5.92 23.17 15.58
CA PRO A 60 -5.08 22.40 16.49
C PRO A 60 -5.09 22.94 17.93
N VAL A 61 -4.90 22.04 18.90
CA VAL A 61 -4.72 22.40 20.32
C VAL A 61 -3.52 23.35 20.48
N ASP A 62 -3.53 24.17 21.53
CA ASP A 62 -2.44 25.13 21.77
C ASP A 62 -1.07 24.44 21.77
N LYS A 63 -0.12 25.05 21.07
CA LYS A 63 1.26 24.59 20.85
C LYS A 63 1.40 23.30 20.04
N ALA A 64 0.37 22.84 19.33
CA ALA A 64 0.49 21.64 18.50
C ALA A 64 1.46 21.84 17.33
N VAL A 65 2.10 20.74 16.93
CA VAL A 65 2.89 20.67 15.68
C VAL A 65 2.02 20.13 14.55
N VAL A 66 1.92 20.88 13.44
CA VAL A 66 0.98 20.59 12.35
C VAL A 66 1.63 20.66 10.96
N THR A 67 0.92 20.23 9.91
CA THR A 67 1.33 20.43 8.52
C THR A 67 1.05 21.85 8.04
N ASN A 68 1.71 22.26 6.95
CA ASN A 68 1.62 23.61 6.39
C ASN A 68 0.23 23.99 5.85
N ASP A 69 -0.69 23.05 5.71
CA ASP A 69 -2.04 23.23 5.17
C ASP A 69 -3.13 23.21 6.25
N LYS A 70 -2.76 23.20 7.55
CA LYS A 70 -3.71 23.08 8.65
C LYS A 70 -4.69 24.27 8.72
N ILE A 71 -5.97 23.94 8.85
CA ILE A 71 -7.07 24.85 9.18
C ILE A 71 -7.22 24.92 10.70
N ILE A 72 -7.57 26.10 11.22
CA ILE A 72 -7.78 26.32 12.65
C ILE A 72 -9.29 26.44 12.93
N GLY A 73 -9.84 25.57 13.75
CA GLY A 73 -11.23 25.62 14.24
C GLY A 73 -11.27 25.99 15.72
N VAL A 74 -12.06 26.99 16.07
CA VAL A 74 -12.27 27.46 17.45
C VAL A 74 -13.73 27.19 17.81
N GLN A 75 -13.93 26.46 18.91
CA GLN A 75 -15.24 26.11 19.42
C GLN A 75 -15.60 26.99 20.60
N PHE A 76 -16.82 27.51 20.62
CA PHE A 76 -17.33 28.35 21.70
C PHE A 76 -18.35 27.61 22.58
N SER A 77 -18.56 28.11 23.81
CA SER A 77 -19.56 27.63 24.77
C SER A 77 -20.98 27.73 24.24
N GLU A 78 -21.23 28.65 23.30
CA GLU A 78 -22.56 29.00 22.79
C GLU A 78 -22.48 29.53 21.34
N PRO A 79 -23.62 29.65 20.63
CA PRO A 79 -23.63 30.23 19.29
C PRO A 79 -23.06 31.65 19.24
N VAL A 80 -22.21 31.91 18.25
CA VAL A 80 -21.52 33.19 18.12
C VAL A 80 -21.80 33.89 16.78
N LYS A 81 -21.51 35.18 16.74
CA LYS A 81 -21.52 36.04 15.55
C LYS A 81 -20.28 36.93 15.54
N TYR A 82 -20.03 37.57 14.40
CA TYR A 82 -18.94 38.53 14.29
C TYR A 82 -19.19 39.77 15.16
N GLY A 83 -18.16 40.21 15.88
CA GLY A 83 -18.09 41.54 16.47
C GLY A 83 -17.28 42.49 15.59
N ASN A 84 -16.18 43.03 16.10
CA ASN A 84 -15.27 43.91 15.36
C ASN A 84 -14.35 43.15 14.36
N GLN A 85 -14.40 41.82 14.34
CA GLN A 85 -13.65 40.93 13.44
C GLN A 85 -12.12 41.01 13.54
N TRP A 86 -11.56 41.62 14.59
CA TRP A 86 -10.12 41.75 14.79
C TRP A 86 -9.50 40.41 15.21
N ILE A 87 -9.11 39.64 14.20
CA ILE A 87 -8.56 38.28 14.33
C ILE A 87 -7.31 38.21 13.48
N GLU A 88 -6.20 37.80 14.07
CA GLU A 88 -4.89 37.77 13.42
C GLU A 88 -4.22 36.40 13.61
N LEU A 89 -3.47 35.98 12.58
CA LEU A 89 -2.54 34.86 12.67
C LEU A 89 -1.15 35.40 12.36
N LYS A 90 -0.25 35.44 13.34
CA LYS A 90 1.09 36.04 13.19
C LYS A 90 2.17 34.98 13.28
N ASN A 91 3.16 34.99 12.39
CA ASN A 91 4.32 34.10 12.55
C ASN A 91 5.24 34.58 13.70
N SER A 92 6.27 33.80 14.00
CA SER A 92 7.26 34.09 15.04
C SER A 92 8.08 35.37 14.80
N TYR A 93 8.06 35.92 13.59
CA TYR A 93 8.66 37.21 13.24
C TYR A 93 7.66 38.38 13.36
N GLY A 94 6.44 38.13 13.85
CA GLY A 94 5.38 39.13 13.99
C GLY A 94 4.62 39.44 12.69
N GLN A 95 4.93 38.77 11.58
CA GLN A 95 4.29 39.02 10.28
C GLN A 95 2.89 38.40 10.24
N ILE A 96 1.91 39.18 9.78
CA ILE A 96 0.51 38.73 9.66
C ILE A 96 0.37 37.78 8.45
N LYS A 97 -0.17 36.58 8.69
CA LYS A 97 -0.59 35.64 7.66
C LYS A 97 -2.02 35.96 7.22
N PRO A 98 -2.27 36.18 5.92
CA PRO A 98 -3.63 36.38 5.43
C PRO A 98 -4.50 35.15 5.66
N ILE A 99 -5.69 35.35 6.24
CA ILE A 99 -6.66 34.31 6.59
C ILE A 99 -8.05 34.60 6.01
N MET A 100 -8.86 33.56 5.89
CA MET A 100 -10.31 33.62 5.71
C MET A 100 -10.99 33.12 6.98
N LYS A 101 -12.14 33.71 7.30
CA LYS A 101 -12.87 33.49 8.55
C LYS A 101 -14.30 33.14 8.21
N THR A 102 -14.85 32.10 8.85
CA THR A 102 -16.27 31.73 8.74
C THR A 102 -16.80 31.33 10.11
N ILE A 103 -17.99 31.80 10.46
CA ILE A 103 -18.70 31.37 11.66
C ILE A 103 -19.91 30.54 11.25
N SER A 104 -20.13 29.41 11.93
CA SER A 104 -21.33 28.59 11.81
C SER A 104 -21.71 28.07 13.20
N GLY A 105 -22.91 28.44 13.68
CA GLY A 105 -23.33 28.13 15.05
C GLY A 105 -22.34 28.67 16.08
N ASN A 106 -21.75 27.78 16.87
CA ASN A 106 -20.76 28.08 17.90
C ASN A 106 -19.30 27.82 17.46
N THR A 107 -19.03 27.76 16.16
CA THR A 107 -17.68 27.45 15.64
C THR A 107 -17.17 28.57 14.73
N LEU A 108 -15.95 29.06 15.01
CA LEU A 108 -15.17 29.91 14.10
C LEU A 108 -14.11 29.07 13.39
N THR A 109 -14.11 29.11 12.06
CA THR A 109 -13.08 28.46 11.22
C THR A 109 -12.18 29.51 10.59
N ILE A 110 -10.87 29.31 10.70
CA ILE A 110 -9.81 30.17 10.19
C ILE A 110 -8.96 29.38 9.20
N THR A 111 -8.98 29.82 7.94
CA THR A 111 -8.27 29.17 6.83
C THR A 111 -7.16 30.08 6.33
N PRO A 112 -5.87 29.72 6.46
CA PRO A 112 -4.78 30.45 5.82
C PRO A 112 -4.98 30.53 4.29
N LYS A 113 -4.81 31.72 3.69
CA LYS A 113 -4.97 31.90 2.23
C LYS A 113 -3.86 31.25 1.40
N ALA A 114 -2.72 30.95 2.03
CA ALA A 114 -1.59 30.25 1.45
C ALA A 114 -0.97 29.31 2.50
N PRO A 115 -0.27 28.24 2.10
CA PRO A 115 0.41 27.35 3.04
C PRO A 115 1.26 28.11 4.05
N LEU A 116 1.23 27.67 5.30
CA LEU A 116 2.08 28.18 6.38
C LEU A 116 3.53 27.77 6.12
N ALA A 117 4.51 28.60 6.49
CA ALA A 117 5.91 28.26 6.27
C ALA A 117 6.37 27.20 7.28
N GLU A 118 7.08 26.19 6.79
CA GLU A 118 7.60 25.08 7.60
C GLU A 118 8.62 25.58 8.64
N GLY A 119 8.62 24.96 9.82
CA GLY A 119 9.50 25.32 10.94
C GLY A 119 9.13 26.60 11.70
N LEU A 120 8.11 27.35 11.27
CA LEU A 120 7.67 28.56 11.98
C LEU A 120 6.54 28.27 12.97
N THR A 121 6.52 29.06 14.05
CA THR A 121 5.38 29.12 14.97
C THR A 121 4.45 30.25 14.55
N TYR A 122 3.14 29.97 14.57
CA TYR A 122 2.08 30.92 14.31
C TYR A 122 1.20 31.10 15.54
N ASN A 123 0.95 32.35 15.91
CA ASN A 123 0.07 32.75 17.01
C ASN A 123 -1.26 33.24 16.46
N LEU A 124 -2.34 32.55 16.80
CA LEU A 124 -3.71 33.02 16.65
C LEU A 124 -4.03 33.98 17.79
N ILE A 125 -4.57 35.15 17.43
CA ILE A 125 -5.03 36.16 18.38
C ILE A 125 -6.46 36.52 18.01
N LEU A 126 -7.40 36.22 18.91
CA LEU A 126 -8.78 36.71 18.87
C LEU A 126 -8.84 37.90 19.82
N HIS A 127 -8.87 39.12 19.29
CA HIS A 127 -8.91 40.33 20.12
C HIS A 127 -10.25 40.49 20.81
N THR A 128 -10.28 41.26 21.91
CA THR A 128 -11.51 41.54 22.64
C THR A 128 -12.59 42.09 21.71
N GLY A 129 -13.78 41.49 21.75
CA GLY A 129 -14.92 41.86 20.91
C GLY A 129 -14.81 41.47 19.44
N SER A 130 -13.82 40.66 19.04
CA SER A 130 -13.72 40.10 17.69
C SER A 130 -14.86 39.15 17.34
N VAL A 131 -15.33 38.42 18.35
CA VAL A 131 -16.48 37.52 18.34
C VAL A 131 -17.42 37.94 19.46
N LYS A 132 -18.73 37.79 19.24
CA LYS A 132 -19.78 38.01 20.23
C LYS A 132 -20.73 36.82 20.25
N ASP A 133 -21.47 36.64 21.33
CA ASP A 133 -22.64 35.75 21.32
C ASP A 133 -23.82 36.41 20.57
N LEU A 134 -24.98 35.75 20.56
CA LEU A 134 -26.19 36.29 19.96
C LEU A 134 -26.78 37.46 20.76
N SER A 135 -26.58 37.49 22.08
CA SER A 135 -27.07 38.50 23.03
C SER A 135 -26.26 39.82 23.02
N GLY A 136 -25.05 39.81 22.45
CA GLY A 136 -24.15 40.95 22.31
C GLY A 136 -22.93 40.96 23.24
N ASN A 137 -22.75 39.96 24.12
CA ASN A 137 -21.58 39.90 25.00
C ASN A 137 -20.32 39.57 24.20
N SER A 138 -19.22 40.18 24.59
CA SER A 138 -17.98 40.20 23.79
C SER A 138 -16.97 39.20 24.32
N LEU A 139 -16.44 38.36 23.42
CA LEU A 139 -15.31 37.47 23.71
C LEU A 139 -14.15 38.27 24.32
N SER A 140 -13.59 37.77 25.42
CA SER A 140 -12.33 38.25 25.99
C SER A 140 -11.13 37.83 25.14
N LEU A 141 -10.03 38.59 25.21
CA LEU A 141 -8.79 38.28 24.47
C LEU A 141 -8.39 36.80 24.60
N TYR A 142 -8.30 36.11 23.48
CA TYR A 142 -7.87 34.71 23.43
C TYR A 142 -6.65 34.54 22.54
N LYS A 143 -5.69 33.73 23.00
CA LYS A 143 -4.45 33.43 22.26
C LYS A 143 -4.24 31.92 22.21
N SER A 144 -3.76 31.45 21.07
CA SER A 144 -3.30 30.08 20.89
C SER A 144 -2.17 30.07 19.87
N SER A 145 -1.33 29.04 19.90
CA SER A 145 -0.19 28.89 19.02
C SER A 145 -0.18 27.52 18.33
N LEU A 146 0.46 27.44 17.17
CA LEU A 146 0.78 26.19 16.48
C LEU A 146 2.15 26.31 15.84
N THR A 147 2.89 25.22 15.77
CA THR A 147 4.18 25.15 15.07
C THR A 147 4.02 24.33 13.80
N VAL A 148 4.47 24.84 12.66
CA VAL A 148 4.48 24.07 11.42
C VAL A 148 5.68 23.13 11.46
N SER A 149 5.43 21.83 11.28
CA SER A 149 6.48 20.82 11.17
C SER A 149 7.51 21.24 10.12
N ARG A 150 8.79 21.02 10.44
CA ARG A 150 9.91 21.13 9.49
C ARG A 150 9.94 20.00 8.45
N LEU A 151 9.05 19.01 8.59
CA LEU A 151 8.87 17.93 7.63
C LEU A 151 7.49 18.03 7.00
N SER A 152 7.46 17.92 5.67
CA SER A 152 6.23 17.62 4.94
C SER A 152 5.73 16.20 5.22
N LEU A 153 4.44 15.96 4.95
CA LEU A 153 3.86 14.62 5.12
C LEU A 153 4.55 13.55 4.26
N ALA A 154 5.06 13.94 3.08
CA ALA A 154 5.81 13.03 2.21
C ALA A 154 7.13 12.61 2.87
N GLN A 155 7.87 13.56 3.43
CA GLN A 155 9.14 13.31 4.13
C GLN A 155 8.93 12.51 5.42
N MET A 156 7.82 12.73 6.13
CA MET A 156 7.45 11.88 7.27
C MET A 156 7.24 10.43 6.84
N LYS A 157 6.48 10.17 5.77
CA LYS A 157 6.22 8.80 5.28
C LYS A 157 7.49 8.10 4.80
N ASP A 158 8.29 8.83 4.06
CA ASP A 158 9.58 8.39 3.55
C ASP A 158 10.56 8.06 4.71
N GLY A 159 10.63 8.93 5.72
CA GLY A 159 11.41 8.69 6.94
C GLY A 159 10.92 7.49 7.76
N ILE A 160 9.60 7.28 7.86
CA ILE A 160 9.03 6.08 8.51
C ILE A 160 9.48 4.83 7.77
N SER A 161 9.40 4.80 6.44
CA SER A 161 9.83 3.67 5.62
C SER A 161 11.31 3.32 5.87
N ARG A 162 12.19 4.33 5.86
CA ARG A 162 13.61 4.12 6.20
C ARG A 162 13.81 3.59 7.62
N ALA A 163 13.14 4.18 8.60
CA ALA A 163 13.27 3.76 9.99
C ALA A 163 12.75 2.33 10.22
N GLN A 164 11.67 1.95 9.53
CA GLN A 164 11.14 0.59 9.52
C GLN A 164 12.10 -0.40 8.87
N ASN A 165 12.64 -0.08 7.69
CA ASN A 165 13.61 -0.94 7.01
C ASN A 165 14.88 -1.14 7.86
N PHE A 166 15.34 -0.08 8.53
CA PHE A 166 16.42 -0.17 9.49
C PHE A 166 16.06 -1.09 10.66
N TYR A 167 14.87 -0.91 11.25
CA TYR A 167 14.37 -1.75 12.33
C TYR A 167 14.32 -3.22 11.94
N TYR A 168 13.78 -3.54 10.76
CA TYR A 168 13.70 -4.91 10.25
C TYR A 168 15.07 -5.55 10.03
N SER A 169 16.07 -4.74 9.69
CA SER A 169 17.43 -5.22 9.44
C SER A 169 18.26 -5.39 10.72
N ASN A 170 17.96 -4.63 11.78
CA ASN A 170 18.84 -4.49 12.95
C ASN A 170 18.16 -4.83 14.29
N ASN A 171 16.86 -5.13 14.30
CA ASN A 171 16.05 -5.34 15.50
C ASN A 171 16.15 -4.20 16.53
N ARG A 172 16.39 -2.98 16.04
CA ARG A 172 16.43 -1.74 16.82
C ARG A 172 16.14 -0.56 15.90
N LEU A 173 15.58 0.51 16.44
CA LEU A 173 15.37 1.73 15.66
C LEU A 173 16.72 2.39 15.32
N PRO A 174 16.81 3.14 14.21
CA PRO A 174 17.99 3.96 13.95
C PRO A 174 18.09 5.07 15.00
N THR A 175 19.28 5.63 15.22
CA THR A 175 19.46 6.76 16.15
C THR A 175 18.89 8.06 15.58
N TYR A 176 18.83 8.18 14.25
CA TYR A 176 18.26 9.32 13.55
C TYR A 176 17.64 8.90 12.21
N VAL A 177 16.77 9.75 11.68
CA VAL A 177 16.32 9.73 10.29
C VAL A 177 16.97 10.89 9.56
N SER A 178 17.65 10.61 8.45
CA SER A 178 18.18 11.66 7.57
C SER A 178 17.04 12.27 6.74
N TYR A 179 17.10 13.58 6.57
CA TYR A 179 16.20 14.37 5.74
C TYR A 179 17.02 15.45 5.04
N ASP A 180 17.07 15.42 3.70
CA ASP A 180 17.99 16.22 2.88
C ASP A 180 19.42 16.16 3.43
N THR A 181 20.02 17.30 3.78
CA THR A 181 21.34 17.40 4.40
C THR A 181 21.31 17.34 5.94
N SER A 182 20.12 17.24 6.54
CA SER A 182 19.89 17.30 7.99
C SER A 182 19.59 15.92 8.61
N LYS A 183 19.73 15.83 9.93
CA LYS A 183 19.36 14.64 10.71
C LYS A 183 18.33 14.98 11.78
N ILE A 184 17.41 14.06 12.03
CA ILE A 184 16.39 14.16 13.07
C ILE A 184 16.54 12.98 14.01
N ASN A 185 16.79 13.21 15.29
CA ASN A 185 16.83 12.14 16.29
C ASN A 185 15.53 11.31 16.21
N ILE A 186 15.64 9.99 16.30
CA ILE A 186 14.49 9.10 16.13
C ILE A 186 13.35 9.39 17.11
N THR A 187 13.64 9.79 18.35
CA THR A 187 12.60 10.11 19.34
C THR A 187 11.84 11.37 18.94
N GLU A 188 12.56 12.35 18.37
CA GLU A 188 11.96 13.58 17.86
C GLU A 188 11.16 13.32 16.58
N PHE A 189 11.68 12.47 15.70
CA PHE A 189 10.95 12.03 14.52
C PHE A 189 9.64 11.32 14.89
N GLN A 190 9.67 10.44 15.90
CA GLN A 190 8.47 9.77 16.42
C GLN A 190 7.41 10.77 16.94
N LYS A 191 7.82 11.84 17.63
CA LYS A 191 6.91 12.89 18.08
C LYS A 191 6.30 13.65 16.90
N ILE A 192 7.10 14.00 15.89
CA ILE A 192 6.65 14.71 14.69
C ILE A 192 5.61 13.87 13.93
N ILE A 193 5.90 12.58 13.67
CA ILE A 193 4.98 11.74 12.90
C ILE A 193 3.68 11.42 13.67
N ALA A 194 3.75 11.36 15.01
CA ALA A 194 2.59 11.11 15.86
C ALA A 194 1.54 12.23 15.75
N THR A 195 1.95 13.48 15.46
CA THR A 195 0.99 14.58 15.25
C THR A 195 0.13 14.39 14.01
N GLN A 196 0.55 13.53 13.09
CA GLN A 196 -0.20 13.12 11.90
C GLN A 196 -0.91 11.78 12.06
N GLY A 197 -0.92 11.22 13.28
CA GLY A 197 -1.43 9.87 13.55
C GLY A 197 -0.60 8.75 12.93
N LEU A 198 0.64 9.05 12.54
CA LEU A 198 1.57 8.07 11.97
C LEU A 198 2.44 7.48 13.07
N LYS A 199 2.92 6.24 12.87
CA LYS A 199 3.83 5.56 13.79
C LYS A 199 4.81 4.67 13.04
N ILE A 200 5.99 4.47 13.64
CA ILE A 200 6.90 3.41 13.22
C ILE A 200 6.42 2.11 13.86
N ASN A 201 6.00 1.15 13.04
CA ASN A 201 5.59 -0.16 13.53
C ASN A 201 6.80 -0.97 14.00
N THR A 202 6.90 -1.19 15.32
CA THR A 202 7.96 -1.99 15.97
C THR A 202 7.45 -3.33 16.50
N SER A 203 6.26 -3.78 16.08
CA SER A 203 5.74 -5.09 16.50
C SER A 203 6.71 -6.20 16.11
N THR A 204 7.11 -7.02 17.09
CA THR A 204 8.06 -8.13 16.95
C THR A 204 7.59 -9.09 15.86
N GLN A 205 8.19 -8.98 14.67
CA GLN A 205 8.14 -10.04 13.68
C GLN A 205 9.17 -11.09 14.13
N SER A 206 8.82 -12.38 14.06
CA SER A 206 9.79 -13.46 14.27
C SER A 206 11.03 -13.20 13.41
N THR A 207 12.22 -13.39 13.96
CA THR A 207 13.47 -13.21 13.23
C THR A 207 13.40 -13.97 11.90
N PRO A 208 13.60 -13.28 10.75
CA PRO A 208 13.45 -13.93 9.45
C PRO A 208 14.45 -15.06 9.28
N LYS A 209 13.99 -16.20 8.75
CA LYS A 209 14.85 -17.34 8.43
C LYS A 209 15.83 -16.94 7.32
N THR A 210 17.10 -17.30 7.47
CA THR A 210 18.11 -16.96 6.48
C THR A 210 18.16 -18.03 5.38
N ILE A 211 18.17 -17.58 4.13
CA ILE A 211 18.47 -18.39 2.94
C ILE A 211 19.83 -17.95 2.42
N ARG A 212 20.77 -18.89 2.36
CA ARG A 212 22.16 -18.68 1.94
C ARG A 212 22.26 -19.01 0.45
N VAL A 213 22.55 -18.01 -0.36
CA VAL A 213 22.59 -18.11 -1.82
C VAL A 213 24.04 -18.02 -2.31
N LEU A 214 24.49 -19.02 -3.06
CA LEU A 214 25.75 -18.93 -3.79
C LEU A 214 25.48 -18.47 -5.23
N ILE A 215 26.17 -17.42 -5.69
CA ILE A 215 26.07 -16.94 -7.08
C ILE A 215 27.36 -17.30 -7.81
N TYR A 216 27.28 -18.13 -8.84
CA TYR A 216 28.45 -18.44 -9.65
C TYR A 216 28.94 -17.21 -10.42
N ASN A 217 30.24 -16.90 -10.35
CA ASN A 217 30.86 -15.80 -11.10
C ASN A 217 32.16 -16.23 -11.81
N GLY A 218 32.28 -17.52 -12.14
CA GLY A 218 33.46 -18.09 -12.78
C GLY A 218 33.41 -18.05 -14.30
N LYS A 219 34.18 -18.95 -14.92
CA LYS A 219 34.29 -19.09 -16.39
C LYS A 219 32.91 -19.15 -17.06
N GLY A 220 32.71 -18.28 -18.04
CA GLY A 220 31.50 -18.17 -18.84
C GLY A 220 30.39 -17.30 -18.24
N ALA A 221 30.49 -16.85 -16.99
CA ALA A 221 29.48 -15.98 -16.38
C ALA A 221 29.63 -14.52 -16.83
N ILE A 222 28.50 -13.86 -17.09
CA ILE A 222 28.49 -12.45 -17.48
C ILE A 222 28.33 -11.58 -16.22
N THR A 223 29.22 -10.61 -16.05
CA THR A 223 29.26 -9.72 -14.88
C THR A 223 27.95 -8.98 -14.63
N SER A 224 27.26 -8.50 -15.66
CA SER A 224 25.97 -7.82 -15.50
C SER A 224 24.89 -8.72 -14.92
N CYS A 225 24.88 -10.01 -15.25
CA CYS A 225 23.93 -10.98 -14.69
C CYS A 225 24.22 -11.30 -13.22
N VAL A 226 25.51 -11.42 -12.86
CA VAL A 226 25.94 -11.59 -11.46
C VAL A 226 25.55 -10.36 -10.62
N THR A 227 25.81 -9.15 -11.13
CA THR A 227 25.44 -7.91 -10.46
C THR A 227 23.92 -7.74 -10.37
N GLY A 228 23.19 -8.03 -11.45
CA GLY A 228 21.73 -8.02 -11.47
C GLY A 228 21.12 -8.92 -10.41
N MET A 229 21.64 -10.15 -10.25
CA MET A 229 21.18 -11.05 -9.17
C MET A 229 21.44 -10.47 -7.77
N LYS A 230 22.61 -9.88 -7.52
CA LYS A 230 22.91 -9.24 -6.23
C LYS A 230 21.95 -8.08 -5.95
N ASN A 231 21.66 -7.25 -6.96
CA ASN A 231 20.70 -6.17 -6.87
C ASN A 231 19.30 -6.69 -6.56
N ALA A 232 18.87 -7.77 -7.22
CA ALA A 232 17.56 -8.37 -7.00
C ALA A 232 17.41 -8.89 -5.56
N LEU A 233 18.42 -9.57 -5.03
CA LEU A 233 18.44 -10.06 -3.65
C LEU A 233 18.47 -8.93 -2.61
N ASN A 234 19.23 -7.85 -2.88
CA ASN A 234 19.25 -6.66 -2.03
C ASN A 234 17.88 -5.97 -2.03
N SER A 235 17.29 -5.76 -3.20
CA SER A 235 15.95 -5.21 -3.37
C SER A 235 14.90 -6.08 -2.67
N ALA A 236 15.02 -7.41 -2.73
CA ALA A 236 14.13 -8.33 -2.02
C ALA A 236 14.23 -8.18 -0.51
N ASN A 237 15.43 -8.04 0.04
CA ASN A 237 15.65 -7.81 1.46
C ASN A 237 15.15 -6.44 1.91
N ILE A 238 15.53 -5.37 1.21
CA ILE A 238 15.18 -3.98 1.54
C ILE A 238 13.67 -3.77 1.52
N ASN A 239 12.98 -4.38 0.56
CA ASN A 239 11.53 -4.23 0.38
C ASN A 239 10.72 -5.36 1.01
N ASN A 240 11.35 -6.26 1.78
CA ASN A 240 10.71 -7.41 2.43
C ASN A 240 9.82 -8.23 1.47
N LEU A 241 10.35 -8.54 0.27
CA LEU A 241 9.62 -9.25 -0.79
C LEU A 241 9.50 -10.77 -0.52
N ALA A 242 10.30 -11.27 0.42
CA ALA A 242 10.28 -12.67 0.88
C ALA A 242 9.85 -12.71 2.36
N HIS A 243 8.56 -12.58 2.62
CA HIS A 243 8.04 -12.48 3.99
C HIS A 243 8.48 -13.65 4.89
N GLY A 244 9.09 -13.33 6.03
CA GLY A 244 9.61 -14.32 6.98
C GLY A 244 11.00 -14.87 6.62
N TYR A 245 11.59 -14.41 5.51
CA TYR A 245 12.90 -14.85 5.03
C TYR A 245 13.82 -13.67 4.71
N LYS A 246 15.12 -13.91 4.80
CA LYS A 246 16.17 -12.97 4.37
C LYS A 246 17.19 -13.71 3.52
N PHE A 247 17.61 -13.11 2.42
CA PHE A 247 18.69 -13.65 1.60
C PHE A 247 20.05 -13.16 2.11
N THR A 248 20.98 -14.08 2.31
CA THR A 248 22.41 -13.79 2.38
C THR A 248 23.05 -14.39 1.15
N TYR A 249 24.08 -13.75 0.58
CA TYR A 249 24.69 -14.26 -0.62
C TYR A 249 26.21 -14.08 -0.65
N ALA A 250 26.86 -14.96 -1.39
CA ALA A 250 28.27 -14.85 -1.76
C ALA A 250 28.45 -15.19 -3.23
N SER A 251 29.65 -14.94 -3.78
CA SER A 251 30.00 -15.37 -5.14
C SER A 251 31.23 -16.28 -5.12
N SER A 252 31.26 -17.26 -6.02
CA SER A 252 32.44 -18.10 -6.23
C SER A 252 32.60 -18.46 -7.71
N GLY A 253 33.82 -18.40 -8.20
CA GLY A 253 34.19 -18.89 -9.53
C GLY A 253 34.48 -20.39 -9.54
N ILE A 254 34.54 -21.02 -8.37
CA ILE A 254 34.86 -22.43 -8.18
C ILE A 254 33.67 -23.11 -7.49
N ILE A 255 33.19 -24.19 -8.08
CA ILE A 255 32.09 -24.99 -7.53
C ILE A 255 32.61 -26.37 -7.15
N THR A 256 32.67 -26.61 -5.84
CA THR A 256 33.03 -27.90 -5.24
C THR A 256 31.98 -28.28 -4.18
N PRO A 257 31.89 -29.57 -3.81
CA PRO A 257 31.03 -29.99 -2.71
C PRO A 257 31.27 -29.19 -1.41
N SER A 258 32.53 -28.91 -1.06
CA SER A 258 32.89 -28.16 0.16
C SER A 258 32.46 -26.69 0.14
N VAL A 259 32.34 -26.09 -1.05
CA VAL A 259 31.77 -24.75 -1.20
C VAL A 259 30.24 -24.83 -1.07
N LEU A 260 29.62 -25.80 -1.76
CA LEU A 260 28.17 -25.91 -1.85
C LEU A 260 27.48 -26.22 -0.51
N THR A 261 28.08 -27.02 0.39
CA THR A 261 27.48 -27.38 1.70
C THR A 261 27.19 -26.18 2.62
N LYS A 262 27.73 -25.00 2.32
CA LYS A 262 27.51 -23.76 3.08
C LYS A 262 26.26 -23.00 2.66
N TYR A 263 25.58 -23.43 1.60
CA TYR A 263 24.50 -22.69 0.95
C TYR A 263 23.25 -23.54 0.79
N ASP A 264 22.10 -22.88 0.77
CA ASP A 264 20.78 -23.51 0.59
C ASP A 264 20.38 -23.54 -0.89
N LEU A 265 20.93 -22.62 -1.70
CA LEU A 265 20.65 -22.50 -3.12
C LEU A 265 21.89 -22.07 -3.92
N LEU A 266 22.06 -22.64 -5.11
CA LEU A 266 23.01 -22.20 -6.13
C LEU A 266 22.28 -21.43 -7.25
N VAL A 267 22.73 -20.22 -7.54
CA VAL A 267 22.37 -19.46 -8.74
C VAL A 267 23.46 -19.63 -9.80
N MET A 268 23.05 -20.11 -10.97
CA MET A 268 23.82 -20.07 -12.20
C MET A 268 23.26 -18.95 -13.10
N PRO A 269 23.94 -17.79 -13.18
CA PRO A 269 23.41 -16.63 -13.90
C PRO A 269 23.49 -16.80 -15.42
N GLY A 270 23.07 -15.75 -16.14
CA GLY A 270 23.38 -15.60 -17.55
C GLY A 270 24.89 -15.64 -17.84
N GLY A 271 25.22 -16.11 -19.04
CA GLY A 271 26.58 -16.41 -19.43
C GLY A 271 26.75 -16.55 -20.93
N SER A 272 27.99 -16.73 -21.39
CA SER A 272 28.31 -16.85 -22.82
C SER A 272 27.76 -18.12 -23.47
N SER A 273 27.63 -19.23 -22.71
CA SER A 273 27.02 -20.48 -23.19
C SER A 273 26.82 -21.46 -22.05
N GLY A 274 25.72 -22.23 -22.07
CA GLY A 274 25.54 -23.34 -21.13
C GLY A 274 26.59 -24.44 -21.27
N ARG A 275 27.10 -24.68 -22.48
CA ARG A 275 28.18 -25.66 -22.73
C ARG A 275 29.49 -25.27 -22.05
N ILE A 276 29.76 -23.97 -21.90
CA ILE A 276 30.94 -23.50 -21.16
C ILE A 276 30.80 -23.88 -19.68
N TYR A 277 29.64 -23.65 -19.07
CA TYR A 277 29.39 -24.07 -17.68
C TYR A 277 29.50 -25.58 -17.51
N ILE A 278 28.86 -26.35 -18.39
CA ILE A 278 28.88 -27.81 -18.34
C ILE A 278 30.32 -28.34 -18.38
N ASN A 279 31.18 -27.75 -19.22
CA ASN A 279 32.56 -28.18 -19.38
C ASN A 279 33.50 -27.63 -18.30
N SER A 280 33.11 -26.56 -17.58
CA SER A 280 33.97 -25.90 -16.58
C SER A 280 33.67 -26.30 -15.14
N ILE A 281 32.54 -26.97 -14.89
CA ILE A 281 32.07 -27.29 -13.54
C ILE A 281 31.78 -28.79 -13.46
N SER A 282 32.14 -29.40 -12.33
CA SER A 282 31.82 -30.79 -12.06
C SER A 282 30.31 -31.02 -12.01
N SER A 283 29.80 -31.82 -12.95
CA SER A 283 28.38 -32.19 -12.99
C SER A 283 27.94 -32.98 -11.76
N SER A 284 28.82 -33.79 -11.16
CA SER A 284 28.51 -34.56 -9.96
C SER A 284 28.32 -33.68 -8.73
N ALA A 285 29.09 -32.59 -8.60
CA ALA A 285 28.93 -31.65 -7.50
C ALA A 285 27.56 -30.97 -7.53
N ILE A 286 27.14 -30.51 -8.72
CA ILE A 286 25.82 -29.88 -8.92
C ILE A 286 24.69 -30.89 -8.69
N LYS A 287 24.78 -32.06 -9.32
CA LYS A 287 23.77 -33.13 -9.17
C LYS A 287 23.58 -33.52 -7.71
N ASN A 288 24.66 -33.79 -6.98
CA ASN A 288 24.58 -34.21 -5.58
C ASN A 288 23.99 -33.11 -4.68
N PHE A 289 24.35 -31.85 -4.93
CA PHE A 289 23.80 -30.72 -4.18
C PHE A 289 22.29 -30.62 -4.33
N VAL A 290 21.78 -30.64 -5.57
CA VAL A 290 20.33 -30.60 -5.81
C VAL A 290 19.65 -31.89 -5.31
N TYR A 291 20.20 -33.06 -5.63
CA TYR A 291 19.61 -34.36 -5.24
C TYR A 291 19.41 -34.47 -3.72
N SER A 292 20.31 -33.88 -2.93
CA SER A 292 20.26 -33.89 -1.46
C SER A 292 19.29 -32.88 -0.83
N GLY A 293 18.51 -32.13 -1.61
CA GLY A 293 17.46 -31.24 -1.08
C GLY A 293 17.71 -29.75 -1.27
N HIS A 294 18.86 -29.36 -1.84
CA HIS A 294 19.17 -27.95 -2.04
C HIS A 294 18.58 -27.41 -3.34
N GLY A 295 18.45 -26.09 -3.41
CA GLY A 295 17.82 -25.43 -4.56
C GLY A 295 18.81 -25.05 -5.67
N TYR A 296 18.30 -24.99 -6.90
CA TYR A 296 19.01 -24.48 -8.06
C TYR A 296 18.19 -23.41 -8.79
N LEU A 297 18.82 -22.32 -9.19
CA LEU A 297 18.23 -21.32 -10.09
C LEU A 297 19.17 -21.08 -11.27
N GLY A 298 18.79 -21.54 -12.44
CA GLY A 298 19.52 -21.33 -13.69
C GLY A 298 18.84 -20.28 -14.56
N ILE A 299 19.58 -19.26 -14.99
CA ILE A 299 19.07 -18.20 -15.88
C ILE A 299 19.86 -18.20 -17.19
N CYS A 300 19.18 -18.16 -18.33
CA CYS A 300 19.78 -18.17 -19.67
C CYS A 300 20.82 -19.31 -19.84
N ALA A 301 22.13 -19.02 -19.86
CA ALA A 301 23.18 -20.05 -19.89
C ALA A 301 23.07 -21.06 -18.74
N GLY A 302 22.72 -20.59 -17.53
CA GLY A 302 22.42 -21.46 -16.39
C GLY A 302 21.18 -22.34 -16.62
N ALA A 303 20.18 -21.85 -17.36
CA ALA A 303 19.00 -22.64 -17.72
C ALA A 303 19.33 -23.73 -18.74
N TYR A 304 20.10 -23.40 -19.79
CA TYR A 304 20.62 -24.40 -20.73
C TYR A 304 21.44 -25.49 -20.00
N SER A 305 22.28 -25.09 -19.05
CA SER A 305 23.15 -26.01 -18.30
C SER A 305 22.37 -26.95 -17.38
N GLY A 306 21.27 -26.47 -16.77
CA GLY A 306 20.45 -27.26 -15.87
C GLY A 306 19.47 -28.22 -16.57
N SER A 307 19.21 -28.00 -17.87
CA SER A 307 18.28 -28.80 -18.68
C SER A 307 18.72 -30.27 -18.78
N GLN A 308 17.78 -31.19 -19.03
CA GLN A 308 18.10 -32.56 -19.42
C GLN A 308 18.84 -32.57 -20.76
N TYR A 309 18.26 -31.90 -21.75
CA TYR A 309 18.75 -31.85 -23.12
C TYR A 309 18.56 -30.44 -23.68
N VAL A 310 19.49 -30.01 -24.54
CA VAL A 310 19.41 -28.78 -25.31
C VAL A 310 19.46 -29.13 -26.79
N GLY A 311 18.51 -28.63 -27.57
CA GLY A 311 18.42 -28.85 -29.02
C GLY A 311 18.01 -27.61 -29.81
N GLY A 312 18.13 -27.68 -31.14
CA GLY A 312 17.67 -26.65 -32.07
C GLY A 312 18.79 -25.77 -32.62
N SER A 313 18.51 -25.10 -33.75
CA SER A 313 19.47 -24.22 -34.45
C SER A 313 20.82 -24.88 -34.76
N GLY A 314 20.80 -26.18 -35.11
CA GLY A 314 22.02 -26.95 -35.42
C GLY A 314 22.87 -27.34 -34.19
N ILE A 315 22.39 -27.06 -32.97
CA ILE A 315 23.08 -27.36 -31.72
C ILE A 315 22.33 -28.47 -30.98
N SER A 316 23.07 -29.46 -30.48
CA SER A 316 22.55 -30.48 -29.57
C SER A 316 23.58 -30.86 -28.50
N TYR A 317 23.16 -30.93 -27.24
CA TYR A 317 23.99 -31.43 -26.14
C TYR A 317 23.14 -31.75 -24.91
N ASN A 318 23.66 -32.61 -24.03
CA ASN A 318 23.06 -32.86 -22.72
C ASN A 318 23.50 -31.78 -21.72
N GLY A 319 22.55 -31.29 -20.93
CA GLY A 319 22.88 -30.49 -19.75
C GLY A 319 23.29 -31.37 -18.57
N TRP A 320 23.39 -30.78 -17.38
CA TRP A 320 23.57 -31.54 -16.15
C TRP A 320 22.36 -32.41 -15.81
N GLY A 321 21.18 -32.18 -16.38
CA GLY A 321 20.00 -33.02 -16.13
C GLY A 321 19.50 -33.00 -14.70
N ILE A 322 19.69 -31.86 -14.01
CA ILE A 322 19.06 -31.56 -12.70
C ILE A 322 17.61 -31.06 -12.83
N THR A 323 17.11 -31.04 -14.06
CA THR A 323 15.69 -30.91 -14.43
C THR A 323 15.36 -32.04 -15.40
N PRO A 324 15.16 -33.27 -14.90
CA PRO A 324 15.07 -34.48 -15.72
C PRO A 324 13.88 -34.48 -16.69
N HIS A 325 12.91 -33.57 -16.50
CA HIS A 325 11.71 -33.46 -17.31
C HIS A 325 11.75 -32.29 -18.32
N VAL A 326 12.82 -31.47 -18.28
CA VAL A 326 12.91 -30.24 -19.06
C VAL A 326 13.94 -30.38 -20.16
N SER A 327 13.46 -30.30 -21.40
CA SER A 327 14.29 -30.06 -22.58
C SER A 327 14.22 -28.59 -23.00
N SER A 328 15.32 -28.06 -23.52
CA SER A 328 15.45 -26.68 -23.94
C SER A 328 15.70 -26.58 -25.44
N LYS A 329 15.02 -25.64 -26.08
CA LYS A 329 15.25 -25.23 -27.45
C LYS A 329 15.96 -23.89 -27.49
N VAL A 330 16.95 -23.73 -28.36
CA VAL A 330 17.57 -22.43 -28.61
C VAL A 330 16.53 -21.44 -29.16
N PHE A 331 16.38 -20.29 -28.51
CA PHE A 331 15.51 -19.21 -28.96
C PHE A 331 16.32 -17.95 -29.25
N ASN A 332 16.58 -17.70 -30.53
CA ASN A 332 17.30 -16.52 -30.99
C ASN A 332 16.40 -15.27 -30.89
N HIS A 333 16.57 -14.52 -29.81
CA HIS A 333 15.88 -13.25 -29.58
C HIS A 333 16.65 -12.44 -28.54
N GLU A 334 16.90 -11.18 -28.85
CA GLU A 334 17.48 -10.20 -27.93
C GLU A 334 16.54 -9.00 -27.78
N GLY A 335 16.31 -8.62 -26.52
CA GLY A 335 15.43 -7.52 -26.17
C GLY A 335 14.39 -7.91 -25.12
N ASN A 336 13.49 -6.97 -24.84
CA ASN A 336 12.40 -7.19 -23.91
C ASN A 336 11.26 -7.95 -24.59
N LEU A 337 10.76 -8.99 -23.93
CA LEU A 337 9.58 -9.74 -24.39
C LEU A 337 8.57 -9.94 -23.28
N LEU A 338 7.36 -10.32 -23.69
CA LEU A 338 6.26 -10.60 -22.77
C LEU A 338 6.26 -12.08 -22.37
N VAL A 339 6.15 -12.33 -21.07
CA VAL A 339 5.87 -13.65 -20.51
C VAL A 339 4.56 -13.63 -19.75
N SER A 340 3.76 -14.67 -19.92
CA SER A 340 2.47 -14.82 -19.23
C SER A 340 2.61 -15.83 -18.09
N MET A 341 2.31 -15.40 -16.87
CA MET A 341 2.34 -16.26 -15.68
C MET A 341 1.19 -17.27 -15.73
N THR A 342 1.47 -18.52 -15.38
CA THR A 342 0.48 -19.61 -15.39
C THR A 342 -0.38 -19.62 -14.13
N SER A 343 -1.39 -20.50 -14.11
CA SER A 343 -2.14 -20.84 -12.90
C SER A 343 -1.23 -21.41 -11.80
N SER A 344 -0.26 -22.26 -12.16
CA SER A 344 0.72 -22.79 -11.21
C SER A 344 1.61 -21.71 -10.61
N ALA A 345 2.03 -20.69 -11.38
CA ALA A 345 2.71 -19.54 -10.79
C ALA A 345 1.82 -18.72 -9.87
N THR A 346 0.54 -18.57 -10.21
CA THR A 346 -0.41 -17.89 -9.33
C THR A 346 -0.56 -18.63 -8.01
N GLN A 347 -0.68 -19.96 -8.06
CA GLN A 347 -0.85 -20.81 -6.88
C GLN A 347 0.43 -20.93 -6.04
N LEU A 348 1.57 -21.23 -6.68
CA LEU A 348 2.81 -21.60 -5.99
C LEU A 348 3.73 -20.41 -5.74
N LEU A 349 3.61 -19.34 -6.51
CA LEU A 349 4.42 -18.12 -6.37
C LEU A 349 3.57 -16.91 -5.97
N GLY A 350 2.24 -16.96 -6.06
CA GLY A 350 1.40 -15.77 -5.92
C GLY A 350 1.66 -14.72 -7.01
N SER A 351 2.14 -15.14 -8.19
CA SER A 351 2.49 -14.26 -9.31
C SER A 351 1.57 -14.54 -10.50
N SER A 352 0.93 -13.51 -11.04
CA SER A 352 -0.09 -13.61 -12.09
C SER A 352 0.07 -12.51 -13.14
N GLY A 353 -0.61 -12.66 -14.29
CA GLY A 353 -0.64 -11.66 -15.36
C GLY A 353 0.54 -11.78 -16.33
N THR A 354 0.76 -10.73 -17.10
CA THR A 354 1.84 -10.66 -18.10
C THR A 354 2.95 -9.74 -17.61
N LEU A 355 4.20 -10.18 -17.75
CA LEU A 355 5.40 -9.45 -17.36
C LEU A 355 6.24 -9.16 -18.61
N THR A 356 6.86 -7.98 -18.66
CA THR A 356 7.93 -7.69 -19.60
C THR A 356 9.25 -8.07 -18.94
N LEU A 357 10.05 -8.94 -19.55
CA LEU A 357 11.37 -9.36 -19.05
C LEU A 357 12.41 -9.24 -20.16
N ALA A 358 13.66 -8.93 -19.78
CA ALA A 358 14.79 -8.96 -20.70
C ALA A 358 15.07 -10.40 -21.17
N HIS A 359 15.49 -10.57 -22.41
CA HIS A 359 15.82 -11.86 -22.98
C HIS A 359 17.01 -11.72 -23.92
N TYR A 360 18.01 -12.59 -23.77
CA TYR A 360 19.23 -12.60 -24.57
C TYR A 360 19.58 -14.04 -24.96
N ASN A 361 18.87 -14.55 -25.96
CA ASN A 361 19.03 -15.90 -26.50
C ASN A 361 18.85 -17.04 -25.47
N GLY A 362 18.05 -16.81 -24.42
CA GLY A 362 17.72 -17.82 -23.40
C GLY A 362 16.85 -18.96 -23.94
N PRO A 363 16.76 -20.09 -23.23
CA PRO A 363 16.01 -21.26 -23.72
C PRO A 363 14.49 -21.08 -23.76
N ALA A 364 13.88 -21.65 -24.80
CA ALA A 364 12.47 -22.01 -24.82
C ALA A 364 12.28 -23.46 -24.35
N MET A 365 11.57 -23.68 -23.24
CA MET A 365 11.54 -24.98 -22.56
C MET A 365 10.28 -25.81 -22.87
N TYR A 366 10.47 -27.12 -23.01
CA TYR A 366 9.43 -28.10 -23.34
C TYR A 366 9.68 -29.46 -22.66
N GLY A 367 8.68 -30.34 -22.76
CA GLY A 367 8.60 -31.62 -22.04
C GLY A 367 7.35 -31.70 -21.17
N SER A 368 7.30 -32.72 -20.31
CA SER A 368 6.19 -33.05 -19.41
C SER A 368 6.72 -33.51 -18.05
N GLY A 369 5.98 -33.27 -16.97
CA GLY A 369 6.38 -33.66 -15.60
C GLY A 369 6.98 -32.53 -14.75
N PHE A 370 7.21 -31.34 -15.33
CA PHE A 370 7.65 -30.14 -14.61
C PHE A 370 6.52 -29.13 -14.40
N THR A 371 6.72 -28.22 -13.44
CA THR A 371 5.85 -27.07 -13.20
C THR A 371 6.17 -25.94 -14.17
N ARG A 372 5.18 -25.48 -14.93
CA ARG A 372 5.30 -24.28 -15.78
C ARG A 372 4.94 -23.06 -14.96
N PHE A 373 5.86 -22.12 -14.77
CA PHE A 373 5.58 -20.85 -14.09
C PHE A 373 5.21 -19.73 -15.07
N ALA A 374 5.86 -19.67 -16.23
CA ALA A 374 5.54 -18.69 -17.25
C ALA A 374 5.68 -19.27 -18.65
N ASN A 375 4.86 -18.78 -19.58
CA ASN A 375 4.95 -19.06 -21.01
C ASN A 375 5.46 -17.83 -21.75
N TYR A 376 6.16 -18.02 -22.87
CA TYR A 376 6.40 -16.92 -23.81
C TYR A 376 5.06 -16.48 -24.41
N ALA A 377 4.70 -15.20 -24.23
CA ALA A 377 3.40 -14.65 -24.63
C ALA A 377 3.39 -14.04 -26.04
N SER A 378 4.56 -13.92 -26.67
CA SER A 378 4.74 -13.33 -28.00
C SER A 378 5.88 -14.00 -28.77
N GLY A 379 5.83 -13.93 -30.11
CA GLY A 379 6.90 -14.41 -31.00
C GLY A 379 6.69 -15.84 -31.52
N THR A 380 7.71 -16.40 -32.17
CA THR A 380 7.69 -17.71 -32.85
C THR A 380 7.72 -18.93 -31.91
N ASN A 381 7.81 -18.71 -30.59
CA ASN A 381 7.83 -19.77 -29.57
C ASN A 381 6.63 -19.71 -28.61
N THR A 382 5.50 -19.14 -29.05
CA THR A 382 4.22 -19.30 -28.36
C THR A 382 3.92 -20.80 -28.16
N GLY A 383 3.72 -21.23 -26.91
CA GLY A 383 3.55 -22.64 -26.52
C GLY A 383 4.73 -23.25 -25.74
N TYR A 384 5.91 -22.62 -25.77
CA TYR A 384 7.03 -23.02 -24.91
C TYR A 384 7.00 -22.30 -23.56
N ALA A 385 7.52 -22.97 -22.54
CA ALA A 385 7.68 -22.37 -21.22
C ALA A 385 8.90 -21.42 -21.21
N ALA A 386 8.71 -20.24 -20.62
CA ALA A 386 9.76 -19.27 -20.37
C ALA A 386 10.41 -19.47 -18.99
N ILE A 387 9.64 -19.92 -18.01
CA ILE A 387 10.13 -20.21 -16.65
C ILE A 387 9.49 -21.49 -16.17
N VAL A 388 10.30 -22.43 -15.68
CA VAL A 388 9.86 -23.74 -15.20
C VAL A 388 10.48 -24.08 -13.85
N GLY A 389 9.82 -24.93 -13.09
CA GLY A 389 10.34 -25.58 -11.89
C GLY A 389 10.25 -27.10 -12.05
N ASP A 390 11.27 -27.82 -11.63
CA ASP A 390 11.33 -29.28 -11.67
C ASP A 390 11.96 -29.81 -10.38
N THR A 391 11.81 -31.11 -10.12
CA THR A 391 12.38 -31.79 -8.96
C THR A 391 13.48 -32.75 -9.38
N TYR A 392 14.54 -32.83 -8.58
CA TYR A 392 15.60 -33.82 -8.76
C TYR A 392 16.08 -34.31 -7.40
N GLY A 393 15.85 -35.59 -7.11
CA GLY A 393 15.96 -36.12 -5.75
C GLY A 393 15.02 -35.39 -4.80
N SER A 394 15.55 -34.93 -3.67
CA SER A 394 14.78 -34.13 -2.70
C SER A 394 14.80 -32.62 -2.99
N GLY A 395 15.60 -32.16 -3.95
CA GLY A 395 15.76 -30.75 -4.27
C GLY A 395 14.86 -30.27 -5.40
N ARG A 396 14.84 -28.95 -5.58
CA ARG A 396 14.06 -28.25 -6.60
C ARG A 396 14.95 -27.35 -7.44
N SER A 397 14.71 -27.36 -8.73
CA SER A 397 15.45 -26.59 -9.73
C SER A 397 14.49 -25.67 -10.48
N VAL A 398 14.83 -24.40 -10.59
CA VAL A 398 14.12 -23.43 -11.43
C VAL A 398 15.01 -23.07 -12.62
N LEU A 399 14.44 -23.13 -13.82
CA LEU A 399 15.09 -22.64 -15.03
C LEU A 399 14.31 -21.46 -15.60
N SER A 400 15.01 -20.40 -15.97
CA SER A 400 14.46 -19.21 -16.61
C SER A 400 15.19 -18.93 -17.92
N GLY A 401 14.44 -18.92 -19.01
CA GLY A 401 14.88 -18.39 -20.30
C GLY A 401 15.18 -16.89 -20.26
N PRO A 402 14.21 -16.04 -19.87
CA PRO A 402 14.42 -14.61 -19.71
C PRO A 402 15.19 -14.27 -18.43
N HIS A 403 15.58 -13.01 -18.31
CA HIS A 403 16.37 -12.44 -17.23
C HIS A 403 15.51 -11.57 -16.29
N PRO A 404 14.88 -12.14 -15.25
CA PRO A 404 14.17 -11.35 -14.24
C PRO A 404 15.12 -10.52 -13.34
N GLU A 405 16.43 -10.76 -13.41
CA GLU A 405 17.48 -10.04 -12.69
C GLU A 405 18.07 -8.86 -13.47
N LEU A 406 17.71 -8.68 -14.74
CA LEU A 406 18.15 -7.56 -15.58
C LEU A 406 16.99 -6.60 -15.86
N THR A 407 17.31 -5.36 -16.26
CA THR A 407 16.33 -4.34 -16.59
C THR A 407 15.41 -4.78 -17.75
N PRO A 408 14.07 -4.76 -17.59
CA PRO A 408 13.30 -4.35 -16.41
C PRO A 408 13.36 -5.39 -15.27
N GLU A 409 13.99 -5.02 -14.16
CA GLU A 409 14.27 -5.94 -13.05
C GLU A 409 12.96 -6.32 -12.33
N ASN A 410 12.84 -7.59 -11.93
CA ASN A 410 11.71 -8.10 -11.17
C ASN A 410 12.18 -8.84 -9.91
N PRO A 411 12.62 -8.11 -8.87
CA PRO A 411 13.16 -8.70 -7.63
C PRO A 411 12.12 -9.53 -6.89
N THR A 412 10.83 -9.20 -7.02
CA THR A 412 9.72 -9.99 -6.46
C THR A 412 9.66 -11.39 -7.08
N LEU A 413 9.77 -11.49 -8.40
CA LEU A 413 9.76 -12.78 -9.09
C LEU A 413 11.00 -13.60 -8.74
N VAL A 414 12.19 -12.98 -8.74
CA VAL A 414 13.45 -13.63 -8.32
C VAL A 414 13.31 -14.23 -6.91
N ALA A 415 12.85 -13.43 -5.94
CA ALA A 415 12.67 -13.88 -4.57
C ALA A 415 11.74 -15.09 -4.48
N LYS A 416 10.59 -15.05 -5.17
CA LYS A 416 9.60 -16.13 -5.15
C LYS A 416 10.10 -17.42 -5.80
N LEU A 417 10.86 -17.31 -6.90
CA LEU A 417 11.49 -18.47 -7.54
C LEU A 417 12.51 -19.13 -6.63
N ILE A 418 13.34 -18.33 -5.94
CA ILE A 418 14.30 -18.83 -4.95
C ILE A 418 13.59 -19.51 -3.79
N LEU A 419 12.55 -18.91 -3.21
CA LEU A 419 11.77 -19.51 -2.13
C LEU A 419 11.20 -20.88 -2.54
N TRP A 420 10.60 -20.96 -3.73
CA TRP A 420 10.09 -22.22 -4.24
C TRP A 420 11.20 -23.28 -4.41
N ALA A 421 12.36 -22.87 -4.93
CA ALA A 421 13.52 -23.73 -5.17
C ALA A 421 14.17 -24.27 -3.87
N VAL A 422 14.09 -23.53 -2.76
CA VAL A 422 14.55 -24.01 -1.44
C VAL A 422 13.44 -24.70 -0.64
N ASN A 423 12.39 -25.18 -1.32
CA ASN A 423 11.26 -25.87 -0.72
C ASN A 423 10.52 -25.06 0.36
N VAL A 424 10.54 -23.73 0.25
CA VAL A 424 9.61 -22.89 0.99
C VAL A 424 8.30 -22.89 0.23
N GLU A 425 7.34 -23.67 0.72
CA GLU A 425 5.99 -23.63 0.18
C GLU A 425 5.37 -22.26 0.47
N ASN A 426 4.82 -21.62 -0.57
CA ASN A 426 3.75 -20.65 -0.36
C ASN A 426 2.54 -21.44 0.11
N THR A 427 2.50 -21.82 1.40
CA THR A 427 1.26 -22.27 2.01
C THR A 427 0.28 -21.12 1.78
N PRO A 428 -0.86 -21.35 1.09
CA PRO A 428 -1.85 -20.31 0.91
C PRO A 428 -2.17 -19.78 2.30
N THR A 429 -1.82 -18.51 2.54
CA THR A 429 -1.92 -17.98 3.89
C THR A 429 -3.39 -17.95 4.23
N ASN A 430 -3.81 -18.71 5.25
CA ASN A 430 -5.18 -18.64 5.79
C ASN A 430 -5.51 -17.26 6.36
N THR A 431 -4.59 -16.30 6.29
CA THR A 431 -4.73 -14.92 6.71
C THR A 431 -4.27 -13.95 5.62
N ILE A 432 -4.95 -12.82 5.45
CA ILE A 432 -4.59 -11.76 4.50
C ILE A 432 -4.34 -10.44 5.25
N THR A 433 -3.25 -9.75 4.95
CA THR A 433 -2.90 -8.47 5.59
C THR A 433 -3.71 -7.28 5.05
N PRO A 434 -3.89 -6.20 5.84
CA PRO A 434 -4.50 -4.95 5.37
C PRO A 434 -3.85 -4.36 4.11
N SER A 435 -2.54 -4.55 3.93
CA SER A 435 -1.82 -4.08 2.73
C SER A 435 -2.25 -4.85 1.48
N GLN A 436 -2.28 -6.18 1.55
CA GLN A 436 -2.77 -7.04 0.45
C GLN A 436 -4.22 -6.73 0.10
N ILE A 437 -5.06 -6.50 1.11
CA ILE A 437 -6.47 -6.10 0.95
C ILE A 437 -6.57 -4.74 0.24
N GLY A 438 -5.73 -3.76 0.60
CA GLY A 438 -5.68 -2.46 -0.05
C GLY A 438 -5.30 -2.52 -1.53
N THR A 439 -4.34 -3.37 -1.89
CA THR A 439 -3.97 -3.61 -3.30
C THR A 439 -5.14 -4.23 -4.08
N ALA A 440 -5.80 -5.23 -3.51
CA ALA A 440 -6.99 -5.84 -4.11
C ALA A 440 -8.16 -4.85 -4.23
N ALA A 441 -8.33 -3.98 -3.23
CA ALA A 441 -9.34 -2.92 -3.22
C ALA A 441 -9.15 -1.93 -4.36
N LYS A 442 -7.90 -1.63 -4.75
CA LYS A 442 -7.60 -0.84 -5.96
C LYS A 442 -8.17 -1.49 -7.21
N THR A 443 -7.96 -2.79 -7.37
CA THR A 443 -8.43 -3.54 -8.55
C THR A 443 -9.95 -3.62 -8.60
N VAL A 444 -10.60 -3.96 -7.49
CA VAL A 444 -12.07 -4.05 -7.42
C VAL A 444 -12.72 -2.68 -7.64
N ARG A 445 -12.17 -1.61 -7.07
CA ARG A 445 -12.65 -0.24 -7.32
C ARG A 445 -12.60 0.10 -8.81
N ALA A 446 -11.44 -0.07 -9.44
CA ALA A 446 -11.25 0.25 -10.86
C ALA A 446 -12.15 -0.62 -11.75
N TYR A 447 -12.36 -1.89 -11.41
CA TYR A 447 -13.29 -2.75 -12.14
C TYR A 447 -14.72 -2.21 -12.05
N TYR A 448 -15.19 -1.86 -10.84
CA TYR A 448 -16.53 -1.31 -10.65
C TYR A 448 -16.71 0.01 -11.41
N GLU A 449 -15.75 0.93 -11.32
CA GLU A 449 -15.77 2.23 -12.01
C GLU A 449 -15.84 2.10 -13.55
N ASN A 450 -15.33 0.99 -14.12
CA ASN A 450 -15.32 0.76 -15.56
C ASN A 450 -16.49 -0.09 -16.08
N ASN A 451 -17.20 -0.81 -15.20
CA ASN A 451 -18.17 -1.83 -15.61
C ASN A 451 -19.55 -1.66 -14.94
N ASP A 452 -19.69 -0.73 -14.00
CA ASP A 452 -20.89 -0.51 -13.18
C ASP A 452 -21.41 -1.79 -12.49
N LYS A 453 -20.51 -2.75 -12.24
CA LYS A 453 -20.77 -4.03 -11.56
C LYS A 453 -19.53 -4.54 -10.85
N LEU A 454 -19.73 -5.36 -9.81
CA LEU A 454 -18.63 -6.04 -9.14
C LEU A 454 -18.08 -7.22 -9.98
N PRO A 455 -16.79 -7.55 -9.86
CA PRO A 455 -16.25 -8.79 -10.42
C PRO A 455 -16.79 -10.00 -9.63
N MET A 456 -16.72 -11.20 -10.20
CA MET A 456 -17.15 -12.43 -9.50
C MET A 456 -16.28 -12.73 -8.26
N TYR A 457 -14.97 -12.49 -8.39
CA TYR A 457 -13.97 -12.68 -7.34
C TYR A 457 -12.84 -11.67 -7.51
N VAL A 458 -11.99 -11.58 -6.49
CA VAL A 458 -10.68 -10.91 -6.55
C VAL A 458 -9.60 -11.90 -6.13
N THR A 459 -8.46 -11.89 -6.82
CA THR A 459 -7.33 -12.74 -6.46
C THR A 459 -6.44 -12.03 -5.45
N ILE A 460 -6.22 -12.63 -4.29
CA ILE A 460 -5.29 -12.12 -3.27
C ILE A 460 -4.36 -13.26 -2.86
N SER A 461 -3.05 -13.04 -2.91
CA SER A 461 -2.05 -14.05 -2.54
C SER A 461 -2.23 -15.40 -3.25
N GLY A 462 -2.64 -15.37 -4.52
CA GLY A 462 -2.88 -16.57 -5.33
C GLY A 462 -4.25 -17.23 -5.14
N GLN A 463 -5.08 -16.76 -4.19
CA GLN A 463 -6.41 -17.31 -3.94
C GLN A 463 -7.53 -16.44 -4.52
N GLN A 464 -8.53 -17.08 -5.12
CA GLN A 464 -9.76 -16.42 -5.55
C GLN A 464 -10.68 -16.22 -4.35
N ILE A 465 -10.98 -14.96 -4.03
CA ILE A 465 -11.86 -14.58 -2.93
C ILE A 465 -13.14 -14.00 -3.52
N THR A 466 -14.27 -14.60 -3.18
CA THR A 466 -15.60 -14.14 -3.61
C THR A 466 -15.89 -12.75 -3.05
N MET A 467 -16.75 -11.97 -3.71
CA MET A 467 -17.12 -10.63 -3.22
C MET A 467 -17.65 -10.61 -1.77
N PRO A 468 -18.45 -11.59 -1.29
CA PRO A 468 -18.86 -11.64 0.11
C PRO A 468 -17.67 -11.85 1.07
N GLY A 469 -16.72 -12.72 0.69
CA GLY A 469 -15.48 -12.92 1.44
C GLY A 469 -14.61 -11.66 1.43
N PHE A 470 -14.59 -10.94 0.30
CA PHE A 470 -13.86 -9.69 0.19
C PHE A 470 -14.47 -8.57 1.04
N LEU A 471 -15.81 -8.50 1.15
CA LEU A 471 -16.49 -7.58 2.06
C LEU A 471 -16.06 -7.79 3.52
N TYR A 472 -15.95 -9.06 3.95
CA TYR A 472 -15.46 -9.40 5.28
C TYR A 472 -14.01 -8.93 5.50
N LEU A 473 -13.13 -9.15 4.52
CA LEU A 473 -11.74 -8.68 4.58
C LEU A 473 -11.64 -7.16 4.62
N LEU A 474 -12.36 -6.47 3.75
CA LEU A 474 -12.40 -5.01 3.68
C LEU A 474 -12.84 -4.37 5.01
N THR A 475 -13.94 -4.85 5.59
CA THR A 475 -14.50 -4.31 6.84
C THR A 475 -13.62 -4.64 8.04
N SER A 476 -13.12 -5.88 8.13
CA SER A 476 -12.15 -6.28 9.16
C SER A 476 -10.87 -5.46 9.06
N SER A 477 -10.41 -5.18 7.83
CA SER A 477 -9.22 -4.36 7.60
C SER A 477 -9.44 -2.92 8.01
N VAL A 478 -10.58 -2.32 7.71
CA VAL A 478 -10.93 -0.97 8.17
C VAL A 478 -10.91 -0.87 9.70
N ILE A 479 -11.45 -1.87 10.40
CA ILE A 479 -11.43 -1.92 11.87
C ILE A 479 -10.00 -2.05 12.39
N ASN A 480 -9.21 -2.97 11.85
CA ASN A 480 -7.82 -3.17 12.25
C ASN A 480 -7.01 -1.89 12.07
N VAL A 481 -7.04 -1.29 10.89
CA VAL A 481 -6.24 -0.08 10.61
C VAL A 481 -6.74 1.14 11.38
N ASN A 482 -8.03 1.20 11.73
CA ASN A 482 -8.55 2.25 12.62
C ASN A 482 -7.97 2.15 14.04
N SER A 483 -7.75 0.94 14.55
CA SER A 483 -7.03 0.70 15.81
C SER A 483 -5.49 0.82 15.67
N GLY A 484 -4.98 1.10 14.47
CA GLY A 484 -3.55 1.10 14.16
C GLY A 484 -2.93 -0.29 14.08
N SER A 485 -3.73 -1.35 13.95
CA SER A 485 -3.26 -2.73 13.79
C SER A 485 -3.01 -3.07 12.31
N SER A 486 -1.90 -3.74 12.04
CA SER A 486 -1.57 -4.35 10.74
C SER A 486 -1.79 -5.87 10.72
N ALA A 487 -2.44 -6.42 11.75
CA ALA A 487 -2.63 -7.86 11.92
C ALA A 487 -3.34 -8.47 10.71
N ALA A 488 -2.83 -9.63 10.27
CA ALA A 488 -3.43 -10.40 9.19
C ALA A 488 -4.81 -10.95 9.61
N ILE A 489 -5.74 -10.95 8.68
CA ILE A 489 -7.14 -11.32 8.91
C ILE A 489 -7.36 -12.72 8.35
N ALA A 490 -7.80 -13.64 9.21
CA ALA A 490 -8.13 -15.00 8.79
C ALA A 490 -9.25 -14.99 7.73
N LEU A 491 -9.06 -15.76 6.66
CA LEU A 491 -10.05 -15.95 5.62
C LEU A 491 -11.28 -16.66 6.17
N LYS A 492 -12.44 -16.27 5.63
CA LYS A 492 -13.71 -16.93 5.92
C LYS A 492 -14.45 -17.18 4.62
N THR A 493 -15.06 -18.36 4.54
CA THR A 493 -16.11 -18.61 3.55
C THR A 493 -17.34 -17.82 3.95
N VAL A 494 -17.80 -16.95 3.05
CA VAL A 494 -18.96 -16.08 3.27
C VAL A 494 -19.95 -16.31 2.14
N GLY A 495 -21.19 -16.67 2.50
CA GLY A 495 -22.29 -16.83 1.55
C GLY A 495 -22.77 -15.52 0.94
N ALA A 496 -23.37 -15.60 -0.24
CA ALA A 496 -23.99 -14.47 -0.93
C ALA A 496 -25.20 -13.90 -0.14
N PRO A 497 -25.54 -12.61 -0.35
CA PRO A 497 -26.81 -12.07 0.14
C PRO A 497 -27.99 -12.78 -0.53
N THR A 498 -29.11 -12.96 0.17
CA THR A 498 -30.27 -13.69 -0.36
C THR A 498 -31.23 -12.82 -1.17
N ALA A 499 -31.27 -11.52 -0.89
CA ALA A 499 -32.17 -10.58 -1.56
C ALA A 499 -31.62 -9.14 -1.45
N PRO A 500 -30.50 -8.81 -2.12
CA PRO A 500 -29.89 -7.49 -2.03
C PRO A 500 -30.81 -6.40 -2.59
N LYS A 501 -31.27 -5.47 -1.73
CA LYS A 501 -32.15 -4.34 -2.08
C LYS A 501 -31.78 -3.12 -1.24
N GLY A 502 -31.79 -1.93 -1.82
CA GLY A 502 -31.48 -0.70 -1.09
C GLY A 502 -31.81 0.54 -1.89
N THR A 503 -32.14 1.62 -1.18
CA THR A 503 -32.40 2.95 -1.71
C THR A 503 -31.71 3.95 -0.79
N PHE A 504 -30.88 4.83 -1.35
CA PHE A 504 -30.10 5.82 -0.59
C PHE A 504 -29.89 7.10 -1.40
N SER A 505 -29.56 8.19 -0.72
CA SER A 505 -29.17 9.47 -1.31
C SER A 505 -27.66 9.59 -1.43
N HIS A 506 -27.17 10.18 -2.52
CA HIS A 506 -25.74 10.45 -2.69
C HIS A 506 -25.26 11.45 -1.63
N GLY A 507 -24.12 11.17 -1.02
CA GLY A 507 -23.60 11.98 0.07
C GLY A 507 -22.31 11.43 0.65
N ASN A 508 -21.88 12.01 1.77
CA ASN A 508 -20.67 11.59 2.47
C ASN A 508 -21.04 10.84 3.75
N LEU A 509 -20.54 9.62 3.91
CA LEU A 509 -20.53 8.93 5.18
C LEU A 509 -19.27 9.29 5.95
N LEU A 510 -19.41 9.77 7.18
CA LEU A 510 -18.31 10.18 8.04
C LEU A 510 -17.52 8.97 8.58
N LYS A 511 -16.29 9.21 9.02
CA LYS A 511 -15.41 8.18 9.58
C LYS A 511 -16.04 7.39 10.71
N THR A 512 -16.59 8.07 11.71
CA THR A 512 -17.26 7.41 12.83
C THR A 512 -18.37 6.46 12.36
N GLU A 513 -19.13 6.88 11.34
CA GLU A 513 -20.22 6.09 10.79
C GLU A 513 -19.72 4.87 9.99
N TYR A 514 -18.80 5.05 9.03
CA TYR A 514 -18.32 3.91 8.24
C TYR A 514 -17.48 2.92 9.08
N ILE A 515 -16.89 3.34 10.21
CA ILE A 515 -16.26 2.41 11.17
C ILE A 515 -17.34 1.57 11.86
N LYS A 516 -18.39 2.20 12.39
CA LYS A 516 -19.51 1.49 13.03
C LYS A 516 -20.22 0.53 12.06
N ILE A 517 -20.39 0.95 10.82
CA ILE A 517 -20.90 0.08 9.75
C ILE A 517 -19.98 -1.14 9.53
N ALA A 518 -18.66 -0.95 9.55
CA ALA A 518 -17.72 -2.04 9.34
C ALA A 518 -17.83 -3.08 10.47
N GLU A 519 -17.96 -2.62 11.71
CA GLU A 519 -18.17 -3.46 12.89
C GLU A 519 -19.47 -4.26 12.79
N ASN A 520 -20.56 -3.60 12.37
CA ASN A 520 -21.87 -4.24 12.17
C ASN A 520 -21.82 -5.31 11.06
N ILE A 521 -21.20 -5.00 9.92
CA ILE A 521 -21.05 -5.98 8.82
C ILE A 521 -20.23 -7.17 9.28
N ARG A 522 -19.09 -6.94 9.94
CA ARG A 522 -18.23 -8.02 10.45
C ARG A 522 -18.98 -8.90 11.44
N SER A 523 -19.75 -8.29 12.36
CA SER A 523 -20.60 -9.01 13.32
C SER A 523 -21.68 -9.84 12.62
N TYR A 524 -22.36 -9.26 11.64
CA TYR A 524 -23.37 -9.95 10.83
C TYR A 524 -22.78 -11.17 10.11
N ILE A 525 -21.66 -10.99 9.41
CA ILE A 525 -21.00 -12.09 8.68
C ILE A 525 -20.53 -13.18 9.65
N ASN A 526 -19.99 -12.81 10.81
CA ASN A 526 -19.56 -13.77 11.82
C ASN A 526 -20.72 -14.62 12.35
N THR A 527 -21.91 -14.02 12.48
CA THR A 527 -23.12 -14.65 12.99
C THR A 527 -23.80 -15.51 11.93
N TYR A 528 -24.12 -14.93 10.78
CA TYR A 528 -24.97 -15.55 9.76
C TYR A 528 -24.20 -16.24 8.65
N LYS A 529 -22.86 -16.18 8.65
CA LYS A 529 -21.95 -16.76 7.64
C LYS A 529 -22.24 -16.32 6.20
N ARG A 530 -22.92 -15.20 6.03
CA ARG A 530 -23.31 -14.61 4.74
C ARG A 530 -23.24 -13.10 4.78
N ALA A 531 -23.08 -12.47 3.62
CA ALA A 531 -23.13 -11.01 3.52
C ALA A 531 -24.56 -10.48 3.71
N PRO A 532 -24.72 -9.29 4.32
CA PRO A 532 -26.03 -8.66 4.48
C PRO A 532 -26.58 -8.18 3.13
N ASN A 533 -27.91 -8.13 2.99
CA ASN A 533 -28.57 -7.66 1.76
C ASN A 533 -28.34 -6.16 1.51
N PHE A 534 -28.32 -5.37 2.59
CA PHE A 534 -28.07 -3.94 2.60
C PHE A 534 -27.55 -3.52 3.98
N ILE A 535 -27.14 -2.27 4.07
CA ILE A 535 -26.71 -1.62 5.30
C ILE A 535 -27.49 -0.32 5.48
N ALA A 536 -28.11 -0.16 6.64
CA ALA A 536 -28.74 1.09 7.04
C ALA A 536 -27.67 2.14 7.40
N THR A 537 -27.82 3.34 6.85
CA THR A 537 -26.94 4.49 7.04
C THR A 537 -27.74 5.78 7.22
N SER A 538 -27.06 6.87 7.59
CA SER A 538 -27.61 8.22 7.60
C SER A 538 -28.14 8.69 6.24
N LEU A 539 -27.71 8.04 5.15
CA LEU A 539 -28.12 8.34 3.78
C LEU A 539 -29.15 7.36 3.22
N GLY A 540 -29.63 6.41 4.02
CA GLY A 540 -30.60 5.38 3.61
C GLY A 540 -29.98 3.97 3.58
N ASN A 541 -30.63 3.06 2.87
CA ASN A 541 -30.22 1.65 2.80
C ASN A 541 -29.29 1.42 1.60
N ILE A 542 -28.00 1.25 1.86
CA ILE A 542 -27.00 1.01 0.82
C ILE A 542 -26.97 -0.49 0.49
N ARG A 543 -27.13 -0.82 -0.79
CA ARG A 543 -27.11 -2.20 -1.26
C ARG A 543 -25.71 -2.81 -1.12
N TYR A 544 -25.66 -4.12 -0.87
CA TYR A 544 -24.44 -4.92 -0.66
C TYR A 544 -23.28 -4.61 -1.63
N ASP A 545 -23.55 -4.50 -2.91
CA ASP A 545 -22.56 -4.25 -3.96
C ASP A 545 -21.93 -2.85 -3.83
N SER A 546 -22.76 -1.83 -3.58
CA SER A 546 -22.30 -0.47 -3.33
C SER A 546 -21.49 -0.38 -2.03
N VAL A 547 -21.79 -1.21 -1.02
CA VAL A 547 -20.99 -1.30 0.21
C VAL A 547 -19.59 -1.83 -0.07
N ILE A 548 -19.43 -2.87 -0.91
CA ILE A 548 -18.11 -3.38 -1.31
C ILE A 548 -17.32 -2.31 -2.05
N TYR A 549 -17.97 -1.59 -2.98
CA TYR A 549 -17.34 -0.50 -3.69
C TYR A 549 -16.90 0.63 -2.74
N MET A 550 -17.75 1.02 -1.80
CA MET A 550 -17.45 2.00 -0.75
C MET A 550 -16.22 1.60 0.07
N TYR A 551 -16.19 0.38 0.60
CA TYR A 551 -15.03 -0.08 1.37
C TYR A 551 -13.78 -0.31 0.52
N SER A 552 -13.94 -0.62 -0.76
CA SER A 552 -12.81 -0.67 -1.71
C SER A 552 -12.19 0.72 -1.89
N LYS A 553 -13.00 1.79 -1.96
CA LYS A 553 -12.50 3.17 -1.93
C LYS A 553 -11.72 3.48 -0.64
N LEU A 554 -12.26 3.08 0.52
CA LEU A 554 -11.63 3.29 1.83
C LEU A 554 -10.26 2.59 1.93
N MET A 555 -10.19 1.31 1.57
CA MET A 555 -8.94 0.53 1.67
C MET A 555 -7.93 0.90 0.59
N ASN A 556 -8.38 1.32 -0.60
CA ASN A 556 -7.50 1.93 -1.60
C ASN A 556 -6.93 3.28 -1.12
N PHE A 557 -7.76 4.11 -0.48
CA PHE A 557 -7.28 5.34 0.13
C PHE A 557 -6.24 5.04 1.21
N TYR A 558 -6.51 4.07 2.08
CA TYR A 558 -5.57 3.63 3.12
C TYR A 558 -4.25 3.13 2.52
N SER A 559 -4.26 2.30 1.48
CA SER A 559 -3.01 1.79 0.88
C SER A 559 -2.11 2.90 0.36
N THR A 560 -2.70 4.02 -0.08
CA THR A 560 -1.97 5.18 -0.59
C THR A 560 -1.57 6.15 0.54
N ASN A 561 -2.43 6.31 1.54
CA ASN A 561 -2.32 7.38 2.51
C ASN A 561 -1.83 6.93 3.90
N GLN A 562 -1.83 5.62 4.18
CA GLN A 562 -1.54 4.99 5.48
C GLN A 562 -2.39 5.56 6.64
N ARG A 563 -3.58 6.05 6.29
CA ARG A 563 -4.64 6.50 7.20
C ARG A 563 -5.98 6.34 6.51
N LEU A 564 -7.06 6.21 7.27
CA LEU A 564 -8.41 6.24 6.73
C LEU A 564 -8.85 7.68 6.43
N PRO A 565 -9.70 7.92 5.41
CA PRO A 565 -10.19 9.25 5.08
C PRO A 565 -11.24 9.72 6.08
N ASN A 566 -11.46 11.02 6.26
CA ASN A 566 -12.45 11.50 7.24
C ASN A 566 -13.90 11.20 6.83
N TYR A 567 -14.12 10.92 5.55
CA TYR A 567 -15.39 10.51 4.99
C TYR A 567 -15.18 9.67 3.73
N VAL A 568 -16.25 9.01 3.28
CA VAL A 568 -16.34 8.39 1.96
C VAL A 568 -17.60 8.87 1.26
N ALA A 569 -17.45 9.39 0.05
CA ALA A 569 -18.59 9.71 -0.81
C ALA A 569 -19.17 8.41 -1.36
N ILE A 570 -20.49 8.25 -1.32
CA ILE A 570 -21.20 7.08 -1.87
C ILE A 570 -22.10 7.45 -3.04
#